data_AF-A0A1G9D889-F1
#
_entry.id   AF-A0A1G9D889-F1
#
_cell.length_a   1.000
_cell.length_b   1.000
_cell.length_c   1.000
_cell.angle_alpha   90.00
_cell.angle_beta   90.00
_cell.angle_gamma   90.00
#
_symmetry.space_group_name_H-M   'P 1'
#
loop_
_entity.id
_entity.type
_entity.pdbx_description
1 polymer ?
#
loop_
_entity_poly.entity_id
_entity_poly.type
_entity_poly.pdbx_seq_one_letter_code
_entity_poly.pdbx_strand_id
1 'polypeptide(L)'
;MNNNKIQAVVFDWAGTTVDYGCIAPVAIFIEVFKKRGIEITLAEAREPMGLQKRDHIVAICNMPRVANLWHQKFDRKPLESEIDEMYNDFENMILKI
;
A
#
# COMPACT_ATOMS: atom_id res chain seq x y z
N MET A 1 10.55 46.45 3.86
CA MET A 1 9.77 45.47 4.65
C MET A 1 9.53 44.28 3.76
N ASN A 2 10.15 43.13 4.02
CA ASN A 2 9.80 41.90 3.28
C ASN A 2 8.40 41.49 3.71
N ASN A 3 7.46 41.62 2.78
CA ASN A 3 6.06 41.27 2.97
C ASN A 3 5.95 39.74 2.87
N ASN A 4 6.37 39.03 3.92
CA ASN A 4 6.33 37.57 4.03
C ASN A 4 4.89 37.06 4.19
N LYS A 5 4.01 37.39 3.23
CA LYS A 5 2.67 36.81 3.16
C LYS A 5 2.77 35.45 2.48
N ILE A 6 2.11 34.44 3.04
CA ILE A 6 1.96 33.13 2.38
C ILE A 6 1.27 33.36 1.04
N GLN A 7 1.90 32.91 -0.05
CA GLN A 7 1.39 33.12 -1.41
C GLN A 7 0.60 31.92 -1.93
N ALA A 8 0.89 30.72 -1.43
CA ALA A 8 0.23 29.49 -1.83
C ALA A 8 0.37 28.40 -0.74
N VAL A 9 -0.54 27.43 -0.77
CA VAL A 9 -0.44 26.17 -0.03
C VAL A 9 -0.73 25.05 -1.01
N VAL A 10 0.14 24.03 -1.03
CA VAL A 10 -0.05 22.80 -1.82
C VAL A 10 -0.50 21.71 -0.87
N PHE A 11 -1.64 21.10 -1.17
CA PHE A 11 -2.18 20.01 -0.38
C PHE A 11 -2.03 18.70 -1.12
N ASP A 12 -1.76 17.64 -0.37
CA ASP A 12 -1.95 16.28 -0.84
C ASP A 12 -3.47 15.93 -0.86
N TRP A 13 -3.80 14.80 -1.48
CA TRP A 13 -5.18 14.31 -1.58
C TRP A 13 -5.58 13.50 -0.36
N ALA A 14 -5.12 12.24 -0.29
CA ALA A 14 -5.60 11.26 0.69
C ALA A 14 -5.06 11.56 2.10
N GLY A 15 -5.95 11.64 3.09
CA GLY A 15 -5.60 12.02 4.46
C GLY A 15 -5.32 13.51 4.67
N THR A 16 -5.34 14.33 3.61
CA THR A 16 -5.12 15.79 3.71
C THR A 16 -6.36 16.58 3.28
N THR A 17 -6.90 16.35 2.09
CA THR A 17 -8.12 17.03 1.59
C THR A 17 -9.31 16.09 1.42
N VAL A 18 -9.05 14.80 1.19
CA VAL A 18 -10.06 13.74 1.02
C VAL A 18 -9.62 12.46 1.74
N ASP A 19 -10.50 11.45 1.84
CA ASP A 19 -10.23 10.15 2.48
C ASP A 19 -9.69 10.28 3.92
N TYR A 20 -10.60 10.56 4.87
CA TYR A 20 -10.25 10.70 6.28
C TYR A 20 -9.49 9.47 6.79
N GLY A 21 -8.21 9.65 7.11
CA GLY A 21 -7.33 8.57 7.56
C GLY A 21 -6.69 7.74 6.44
N CYS A 22 -6.79 8.13 5.17
CA CYS A 22 -6.17 7.42 4.04
C CYS A 22 -6.51 5.92 4.07
N ILE A 23 -7.81 5.61 4.13
CA ILE A 23 -8.30 4.26 4.40
C ILE A 23 -8.45 3.48 3.09
N ALA A 24 -8.82 4.15 1.99
CA ALA A 24 -9.08 3.49 0.72
C ALA A 24 -7.89 2.66 0.20
N PRO A 25 -6.66 3.19 0.07
CA PRO A 25 -5.53 2.39 -0.42
C PRO A 25 -5.13 1.27 0.55
N VAL A 26 -5.30 1.49 1.86
CA VAL A 26 -4.98 0.50 2.89
C VAL A 26 -5.90 -0.72 2.81
N ALA A 27 -7.20 -0.49 2.63
CA ALA A 27 -8.17 -1.58 2.48
C ALA A 27 -7.89 -2.44 1.24
N ILE A 28 -7.47 -1.81 0.14
CA ILE A 28 -7.10 -2.54 -1.08
C ILE A 28 -5.86 -3.41 -0.86
N PHE A 29 -4.82 -2.91 -0.19
CA PHE A 29 -3.64 -3.74 0.12
C PHE A 29 -4.03 -4.98 0.93
N ILE A 30 -4.87 -4.81 1.95
CA ILE A 30 -5.35 -5.95 2.75
C ILE A 30 -6.07 -6.96 1.85
N GLU A 31 -6.95 -6.53 0.95
CA GLU A 31 -7.71 -7.41 0.07
C GLU A 31 -6.82 -8.11 -0.99
N VAL A 32 -5.82 -7.40 -1.55
CA VAL A 32 -4.84 -7.96 -2.49
C VAL A 32 -4.01 -9.07 -1.84
N PHE A 33 -3.51 -8.85 -0.62
CA PHE A 33 -2.78 -9.89 0.12
C PHE A 33 -3.70 -11.04 0.53
N LYS A 34 -4.94 -10.75 0.92
CA LYS A 34 -5.95 -11.76 1.25
C LYS A 34 -6.31 -12.65 0.06
N LYS A 35 -6.32 -12.15 -1.18
CA LYS A 35 -6.45 -12.97 -2.40
C LYS A 35 -5.33 -13.99 -2.57
N ARG A 36 -4.12 -13.66 -2.11
CA ARG A 36 -2.98 -14.60 -2.02
C ARG A 36 -3.06 -15.49 -0.78
N GLY A 37 -4.09 -15.30 0.04
CA GLY A 37 -4.33 -15.89 1.35
C GLY A 37 -3.17 -15.65 2.31
N ILE A 38 -2.67 -14.41 2.31
CA ILE A 38 -1.75 -13.86 3.29
C ILE A 38 -2.52 -12.77 4.03
N GLU A 39 -2.65 -12.89 5.35
CA GLU A 39 -3.36 -11.90 6.16
C GLU A 39 -2.38 -10.86 6.72
N ILE A 40 -2.50 -9.62 6.24
CA ILE A 40 -1.76 -8.46 6.73
C ILE A 40 -2.63 -7.59 7.62
N THR A 41 -2.02 -6.96 8.61
CA THR A 41 -2.69 -6.03 9.51
C THR A 41 -2.83 -4.64 8.88
N LEU A 42 -3.73 -3.82 9.43
CA LEU A 42 -3.84 -2.40 9.05
C LEU A 42 -2.51 -1.65 9.23
N ALA A 43 -1.77 -1.97 10.30
CA ALA A 43 -0.48 -1.33 10.61
C ALA A 43 0.56 -1.64 9.54
N GLU A 44 0.70 -2.91 9.14
CA GLU A 44 1.64 -3.32 8.09
C GLU A 44 1.25 -2.78 6.72
N ALA A 45 -0.05 -2.76 6.40
CA ALA A 45 -0.53 -2.15 5.16
C ALA A 45 -0.22 -0.64 5.10
N ARG A 46 -0.18 0.05 6.26
CA ARG A 46 0.09 1.49 6.36
C ARG A 46 1.56 1.86 6.45
N GLU A 47 2.41 1.01 6.99
CA GLU A 47 3.81 1.33 7.27
C GLU A 47 4.61 1.89 6.05
N PRO A 48 4.43 1.40 4.80
CA PRO A 48 5.14 1.92 3.64
C PRO A 48 4.40 3.05 2.88
N MET A 49 3.40 3.70 3.50
CA MET A 49 2.61 4.73 2.81
C MET A 49 3.48 5.89 2.31
N GLY A 50 3.25 6.28 1.05
CA GLY A 50 4.03 7.29 0.32
C GLY A 50 4.92 6.71 -0.79
N LEU A 51 5.15 5.38 -0.79
CA LEU A 51 5.84 4.69 -1.89
C LEU A 51 4.94 4.54 -3.12
N GLN A 52 5.58 4.31 -4.28
CA GLN A 52 4.85 3.81 -5.45
C GLN A 52 4.17 2.48 -5.10
N LYS A 53 3.01 2.21 -5.69
CA LYS A 53 2.15 1.10 -5.24
C LYS A 53 2.82 -0.27 -5.39
N ARG A 54 3.59 -0.50 -6.46
CA ARG A 54 4.35 -1.74 -6.62
C ARG A 54 5.44 -1.88 -5.55
N ASP A 55 6.21 -0.83 -5.32
CA ASP A 55 7.25 -0.80 -4.28
C ASP A 55 6.66 -0.96 -2.88
N HIS A 56 5.44 -0.45 -2.66
CA HIS A 56 4.67 -0.64 -1.44
C HIS A 56 4.36 -2.13 -1.21
N ILE A 57 3.92 -2.86 -2.24
CA ILE A 57 3.68 -4.33 -2.14
C ILE A 57 4.99 -5.04 -1.77
N VAL A 58 6.09 -4.71 -2.46
CA VAL A 58 7.41 -5.28 -2.18
C VAL A 58 7.84 -5.01 -0.73
N ALA A 59 7.64 -3.79 -0.24
CA ALA A 59 7.94 -3.42 1.14
C ALA A 59 7.15 -4.25 2.14
N ILE A 60 5.84 -4.44 1.93
CA ILE A 60 5.01 -5.30 2.79
C ILE A 60 5.50 -6.76 2.74
N CYS A 61 5.80 -7.31 1.56
CA CYS A 61 6.31 -8.68 1.44
C CYS A 61 7.65 -8.91 2.16
N ASN A 62 8.46 -7.86 2.33
CA ASN A 62 9.74 -7.91 3.03
C ASN A 62 9.63 -7.72 4.54
N MET A 63 8.45 -7.37 5.07
CA MET A 63 8.24 -7.30 6.52
C MET A 63 8.41 -8.69 7.15
N PRO A 64 9.15 -8.84 8.26
CA PRO A 64 9.49 -10.15 8.82
C PRO A 64 8.29 -11.07 9.03
N ARG A 65 7.17 -10.54 9.55
CA ARG A 65 5.96 -11.33 9.78
C ARG A 65 5.31 -11.79 8.48
N VAL A 66 5.18 -10.90 7.51
CA VAL A 66 4.57 -11.19 6.20
C VAL A 66 5.46 -12.14 5.38
N ALA A 67 6.77 -11.95 5.39
CA ALA A 67 7.73 -12.84 4.77
C ALA A 67 7.63 -14.26 5.35
N ASN A 68 7.48 -14.38 6.68
CA ASN A 68 7.27 -15.67 7.34
C ASN A 68 5.94 -16.32 6.94
N LEU A 69 4.85 -15.56 6.84
CA LEU A 69 3.57 -16.08 6.34
C LEU A 69 3.70 -16.59 4.90
N TRP A 70 4.44 -15.86 4.06
CA TRP A 70 4.68 -16.27 2.68
C TRP A 70 5.49 -17.56 2.62
N HIS A 71 6.57 -17.66 3.39
CA HIS A 71 7.35 -18.89 3.50
C HIS A 71 6.53 -20.07 4.05
N GLN A 72 5.70 -19.87 5.08
CA GLN A 72 4.85 -20.94 5.60
C GLN A 72 3.86 -21.48 4.56
N LYS A 73 3.40 -20.62 3.65
CA LYS A 73 2.40 -20.98 2.65
C LYS A 73 2.98 -21.53 1.36
N PHE A 74 4.08 -20.95 0.88
CA PHE A 74 4.64 -21.21 -0.44
C PHE A 74 6.06 -21.79 -0.40
N ASP A 75 6.69 -21.87 0.77
CA ASP A 75 8.07 -22.32 1.00
C ASP A 75 9.15 -21.52 0.24
N ARG A 76 8.84 -20.26 -0.09
CA ARG A 76 9.72 -19.35 -0.82
C ARG A 76 9.36 -17.90 -0.56
N LYS A 77 10.07 -16.96 -1.18
CA LYS A 77 9.67 -15.56 -1.31
C LYS A 77 8.70 -15.37 -2.49
N PRO A 78 7.94 -14.26 -2.54
CA PRO A 78 7.15 -13.91 -3.72
C PRO A 78 8.04 -13.82 -4.96
N LEU A 79 7.53 -14.33 -6.08
CA LEU A 79 8.15 -14.14 -7.39
C LEU A 79 7.79 -12.75 -7.93
N GLU A 80 8.65 -12.20 -8.79
CA GLU A 80 8.36 -10.92 -9.46
C GLU A 80 7.02 -10.95 -10.21
N SER A 81 6.68 -12.07 -10.85
CA SER A 81 5.39 -12.24 -11.52
C SER A 81 4.20 -12.16 -10.55
N GLU A 82 4.34 -12.67 -9.32
CA GLU A 82 3.28 -12.58 -8.32
C GLU A 82 3.15 -11.15 -7.77
N ILE A 83 4.27 -10.42 -7.65
CA ILE A 83 4.25 -8.99 -7.33
C ILE A 83 3.54 -8.20 -8.42
N ASP A 84 3.82 -8.48 -9.70
CA ASP A 84 3.17 -7.83 -10.83
C ASP A 84 1.67 -8.16 -10.89
N GLU A 85 1.28 -9.40 -10.64
CA GLU A 85 -0.14 -9.76 -10.55
C GLU A 85 -0.84 -9.07 -9.37
N MET A 86 -0.21 -8.97 -8.21
CA MET A 86 -0.74 -8.23 -7.05
C MET A 86 -0.89 -6.74 -7.35
N TYR A 87 0.07 -6.16 -8.08
CA TYR A 87 -0.01 -4.78 -8.54
C TYR A 87 -1.18 -4.57 -9.52
N ASN A 88 -1.35 -5.46 -10.49
CA ASN A 88 -2.49 -5.43 -11.41
C ASN A 88 -3.83 -5.60 -10.67
N ASP A 89 -3.88 -6.49 -9.68
CA ASP A 89 -5.06 -6.65 -8.80
C ASP A 89 -5.37 -5.33 -8.07
N PHE A 90 -4.34 -4.65 -7.55
CA PHE A 90 -4.47 -3.36 -6.87
C PHE A 90 -5.04 -2.28 -7.80
N GLU A 91 -4.47 -2.11 -9.00
CA GLU A 91 -4.95 -1.14 -9.99
C GLU A 91 -6.40 -1.43 -10.43
N ASN A 92 -6.75 -2.70 -10.62
CA ASN A 92 -8.11 -3.06 -10.98
C ASN A 92 -9.12 -2.80 -9.85
N MET A 93 -8.70 -2.91 -8.59
CA MET A 93 -9.57 -2.63 -7.45
C MET A 93 -9.75 -1.13 -7.24
N ILE A 94 -8.69 -0.33 -7.37
CA ILE A 94 -8.77 1.11 -7.14
C ILE A 94 -9.67 1.80 -8.17
N LEU A 95 -9.71 1.29 -9.41
CA LEU A 95 -10.59 1.80 -10.47
C LEU A 95 -12.07 1.46 -10.28
N LYS A 96 -12.41 0.57 -9.34
CA LYS A 96 -13.78 0.12 -9.06
C LYS A 96 -14.40 0.82 -7.83
N ILE A 97 -13.65 1.70 -7.18
CA ILE A 97 -14.10 2.53 -6.06
C ILE A 97 -14.54 3.89 -6.63
#